data_AF-A0A067FQ67-F1
#
_entry.id   AF-A0A067FQ67-F1
#
_cell.length_a   1.000
_cell.length_b   1.000
_cell.length_c   1.000
_cell.angle_alpha   90.00
_cell.angle_beta   90.00
_cell.angle_gamma   90.00
#
_symmetry.space_group_name_H-M   'P 1'
#
loop_
_entity.id
_entity.type
_entity.pdbx_description
1 polymer ?
#
loop_
_entity_poly.entity_id
_entity_poly.type
_entity_poly.pdbx_seq_one_letter_code
_entity_poly.pdbx_strand_id
1 'polypeptide(L)' 'DLANAGATKRPTCCVLVLTKPTKGELGQEEQDKLKADYTLVVEDVKELASSLF' A
#
# COMPACT_ATOMS: atom_id res chain seq x y z
N ASP A 1 0.78 -8.66 -0.84
CA ASP A 1 0.69 -8.33 -2.26
C ASP A 1 -0.36 -7.26 -2.47
N LEU A 2 0.06 -6.07 -2.93
CA LEU A 2 -0.83 -4.91 -3.06
C LEU A 2 -1.86 -5.10 -4.20
N ALA A 3 -1.56 -5.93 -5.21
CA ALA A 3 -2.48 -6.20 -6.30
C ALA A 3 -3.75 -6.93 -5.83
N ASN A 4 -3.67 -7.68 -4.72
CA ASN A 4 -4.83 -8.30 -4.09
C ASN A 4 -5.58 -7.41 -3.08
N ALA A 5 -5.04 -6.26 -2.68
CA ALA A 5 -5.64 -5.40 -1.64
C ALA A 5 -7.00 -4.77 -2.07
N GLY A 6 -7.27 -4.73 -3.38
CA GLY A 6 -8.55 -4.32 -3.97
C GLY A 6 -9.40 -5.46 -4.52
N ALA A 7 -8.93 -6.72 -4.44
CA ALA A 7 -9.59 -7.89 -4.99
C ALA A 7 -10.77 -8.33 -4.11
N THR A 8 -11.79 -7.50 -4.05
CA THR A 8 -13.05 -7.79 -3.36
C THR A 8 -14.14 -8.14 -4.38
N LYS A 9 -15.28 -8.67 -3.90
CA LYS A 9 -16.46 -8.95 -4.74
C LYS A 9 -17.01 -7.72 -5.48
N ARG A 10 -16.57 -6.50 -5.12
CA ARG A 10 -16.90 -5.25 -5.80
C ARG A 10 -15.60 -4.50 -6.12
N PRO A 11 -15.05 -4.64 -7.34
CA PRO A 11 -13.85 -3.90 -7.72
C PRO A 11 -14.12 -2.40 -7.65
N THR A 12 -13.16 -1.65 -7.14
CA THR A 12 -13.22 -0.18 -7.02
C THR A 12 -12.03 0.43 -7.74
N CYS A 13 -12.22 1.59 -8.37
CA CYS A 13 -11.17 2.29 -9.12
C CYS A 13 -10.14 2.98 -8.21
N CYS A 14 -10.51 3.24 -6.96
CA CYS A 14 -9.64 3.87 -5.97
C CYS A 14 -9.66 3.03 -4.69
N VAL A 15 -8.48 2.59 -4.25
CA VAL A 15 -8.29 1.84 -3.01
C VAL A 15 -7.43 2.68 -2.07
N LEU A 16 -7.89 2.88 -0.84
CA LEU A 16 -7.10 3.52 0.21
C LEU A 16 -6.30 2.46 0.97
N VAL A 17 -4.98 2.58 0.95
CA VAL A 17 -4.06 1.67 1.64
C VAL A 17 -3.66 2.27 2.99
N LEU A 18 -3.89 1.53 4.07
CA LEU A 18 -3.48 1.91 5.42
C LEU A 18 -2.37 0.96 5.89
N THR A 19 -1.22 1.50 6.27
CA THR A 19 -0.08 0.72 6.82
C THR A 19 -0.29 0.33 8.28
N LYS A 20 -1.32 0.87 8.94
CA LYS A 20 -1.72 0.50 10.30
C LYS A 20 -2.84 -0.54 10.26
N PRO A 21 -2.83 -1.56 11.12
CA PRO A 21 -3.90 -2.55 11.16
C PRO A 21 -5.21 -1.91 11.63
N THR A 22 -6.31 -2.18 10.91
CA THR A 22 -7.65 -1.73 11.28
C THR A 22 -8.24 -2.54 12.44
N LYS A 23 -7.72 -3.76 12.68
CA LYS A 23 -8.14 -4.65 13.77
C LYS A 23 -6.98 -5.61 14.11
N GLY A 24 -6.67 -5.76 15.39
CA GLY A 24 -5.53 -6.57 15.88
C GLY A 24 -4.20 -5.81 15.87
N GLU A 25 -3.13 -6.47 16.32
CA GLU A 25 -1.76 -5.94 16.32
C GLU A 25 -0.92 -6.68 15.28
N LEU A 26 -0.15 -5.93 14.50
CA LEU A 26 0.96 -6.44 13.70
C LEU A 26 2.21 -6.40 14.57
N GLY A 27 3.04 -7.43 14.49
CA GLY A 27 4.36 -7.38 15.12
C GLY A 27 5.16 -6.19 14.60
N GLN A 28 5.96 -5.57 15.46
CA GLN A 28 6.75 -4.38 15.15
C GLN A 28 7.57 -4.55 13.85
N GLU A 29 8.25 -5.69 13.72
CA GLU A 29 9.04 -6.05 12.54
C GLU A 29 8.20 -6.08 11.24
N GLU A 30 7.00 -6.66 11.32
CA GLU A 30 6.12 -6.79 10.16
C GLU A 30 5.51 -5.43 9.78
N GLN A 31 5.23 -4.59 10.77
CA GLN A 31 4.79 -3.21 10.57
C GLN A 31 5.89 -2.35 9.93
N ASP A 32 7.13 -2.46 10.40
CA ASP A 32 8.26 -1.70 9.86
C ASP A 32 8.59 -2.15 8.44
N LYS A 33 8.56 -3.47 8.18
CA LYS A 33 8.71 -4.02 6.83
C LYS A 33 7.61 -3.53 5.89
N LEU A 34 6.34 -3.62 6.30
CA LEU A 34 5.21 -3.14 5.49
C LEU A 34 5.33 -1.64 5.18
N LYS A 35 5.81 -0.84 6.14
CA LYS A 35 6.00 0.60 5.96
C LYS A 35 7.15 0.91 5.01
N ALA A 36 8.24 0.15 5.08
CA ALA A 36 9.37 0.27 4.15
C ALA A 36 8.92 -0.08 2.73
N ASP A 37 8.26 -1.23 2.55
CA ASP A 37 7.75 -1.68 1.25
C ASP A 37 6.75 -0.68 0.65
N TYR A 38 5.83 -0.16 1.48
CA TYR A 38 4.87 0.87 1.05
C TYR A 38 5.57 2.17 0.63
N THR A 39 6.60 2.61 1.37
CA THR A 39 7.31 3.85 1.07
C THR A 39 8.01 3.78 -0.29
N LEU A 40 8.68 2.66 -0.57
CA LEU A 40 9.34 2.42 -1.86
C LEU A 40 8.35 2.50 -3.02
N VAL A 41 7.22 1.80 -2.93
CA VAL A 41 6.18 1.83 -3.98
C VAL A 41 5.62 3.24 -4.19
N VAL A 42 5.43 4.01 -3.12
CA VAL A 42 4.94 5.39 -3.22
C VAL A 42 5.96 6.30 -3.91
N GLU A 43 7.25 6.13 -3.63
CA GLU A 43 8.33 6.88 -4.30
C GLU A 43 8.38 6.55 -5.79
N ASP A 44 8.38 5.27 -6.16
CA ASP A 44 8.37 4.81 -7.55
C ASP A 44 7.17 5.37 -8.33
N VAL A 45 5.97 5.31 -7.73
CA VAL A 45 4.74 5.83 -8.35
C VAL A 45 4.79 7.36 -8.48
N LYS A 46 5.35 8.06 -7.49
CA LYS A 46 5.54 9.53 -7.56
C LYS A 46 6.52 9.92 -8.65
N GLU A 47 7.64 9.21 -8.76
CA GLU A 47 8.64 9.45 -9.80
C GLU A 47 8.03 9.21 -11.18
N LEU A 48 7.38 8.06 -11.38
CA LEU A 48 6.70 7.74 -12.63
C LEU A 48 5.63 8.78 -12.98
N ALA A 49 4.79 9.18 -12.02
CA ALA A 49 3.80 10.23 -12.23
C ALA A 49 4.46 11.57 -12.60
N SER A 50 5.57 11.93 -11.96
CA SER A 50 6.32 13.15 -12.28
C SER A 50 7.00 13.12 -13.66
N SER A 51 7.19 11.93 -14.25
CA SER A 51 7.69 11.80 -15.62
C SER A 51 6.58 11.86 -16.69
N LEU A 52 5.33 11.62 -16.28
CA LEU A 52 4.15 11.58 -17.15
C LEU A 52 3.42 12.93 -17.22
N PHE A 53 3.61 13.80 -16.22
CA PHE A 53 2.99 15.11 -16.08
C PHE A 53 4.05 16.20 -15.91
#